data_AF-U2U0Y7-F1
#
_entry.id   AF-U2U0Y7-F1
#
_cell.length_a   1.000
_cell.length_b   1.000
_cell.length_c   1.000
_cell.angle_alpha   90.00
_cell.angle_beta   90.00
_cell.angle_gamma   90.00
#
_symmetry.space_group_name_H-M   'P 1'
#
loop_
_entity.id
_entity.type
_entity.pdbx_description
1 polymer ?
#
loop_
_entity_poly.entity_id
_entity_poly.type
_entity_poly.pdbx_seq_one_letter_code
_entity_poly.pdbx_strand_id
1 'polypeptide(L)'
;MKTVKLMLDYLQGPIWTSNVETGKPHTGIAVVDNDEILRKVNFEISNLYSSYYKFDSHEQACWFNEEQEKADKQKMLDLLGRLNARLAEINDGSFKVEDLETSRVQAL
;
A
#
# COMPACT_ATOMS: atom_id res chain seq x y z
N MET A 1 19.09 0.21 11.91
CA MET A 1 18.04 -0.50 11.15
C MET A 1 16.90 0.48 10.91
N LYS A 2 16.52 0.70 9.65
CA LYS A 2 15.41 1.59 9.28
C LYS A 2 14.07 0.84 9.39
N THR A 3 12.96 1.56 9.46
CA THR A 3 11.62 0.98 9.45
C THR A 3 10.93 1.31 8.13
N VAL A 4 10.45 0.30 7.43
CA VAL A 4 9.50 0.44 6.31
C VAL A 4 8.10 0.31 6.90
N LYS A 5 7.36 1.41 6.95
CA LYS A 5 5.97 1.42 7.42
C LYS A 5 5.04 1.13 6.26
N LEU A 6 4.08 0.22 6.46
CA LEU A 6 2.97 -0.01 5.55
C LEU A 6 1.72 0.69 6.09
N MET A 7 1.19 1.65 5.34
CA MET A 7 -0.02 2.42 5.65
C MET A 7 -0.72 2.83 4.36
N LEU A 8 -2.05 2.66 4.29
CA LEU A 8 -2.86 3.08 3.16
C LEU A 8 -3.39 4.48 3.36
N ASP A 9 -3.27 5.30 2.33
CA ASP A 9 -3.84 6.65 2.27
C ASP A 9 -4.17 6.97 0.80
N TYR A 10 -5.02 7.98 0.57
CA TYR A 10 -5.43 8.39 -0.76
C TYR A 10 -4.20 8.78 -1.62
N LEU A 11 -4.09 8.19 -2.82
CA LEU A 11 -2.99 8.31 -3.79
C LEU A 11 -1.61 7.81 -3.33
N GLN A 12 -1.46 7.41 -2.07
CA GLN A 12 -0.20 6.89 -1.56
C GLN A 12 -0.14 5.38 -1.75
N GLY A 13 1.04 4.87 -2.11
CA GLY A 13 1.30 3.45 -1.98
C GLY A 13 1.45 3.06 -0.51
N PRO A 14 1.22 1.78 -0.15
CA PRO A 14 1.36 1.31 1.22
C PRO A 14 2.75 1.60 1.81
N ILE A 15 3.81 1.60 1.01
CA ILE A 15 5.16 1.94 1.50
C ILE A 15 5.27 3.46 1.70
N TRP A 16 5.46 3.87 2.95
CA TRP A 16 5.53 5.28 3.32
C TRP A 16 6.97 5.82 3.42
N THR A 17 7.34 6.90 2.73
CA THR A 17 6.59 7.61 1.68
C THR A 17 6.87 7.03 0.29
N SER A 18 5.96 7.22 -0.65
CA SER A 18 6.15 6.86 -2.06
C SER A 18 5.64 7.96 -3.00
N ASN A 19 6.12 7.94 -4.25
CA ASN A 19 5.65 8.86 -5.29
C ASN A 19 4.25 8.43 -5.77
N VAL A 20 3.29 9.35 -5.72
CA VAL A 20 1.87 9.07 -6.02
C VAL A 20 1.60 8.70 -7.48
N GLU A 21 2.43 9.14 -8.42
CA GLU A 21 2.22 8.90 -9.86
C GLU A 21 2.83 7.58 -10.33
N THR A 22 3.88 7.13 -9.64
CA THR A 22 4.72 5.99 -10.09
C THR A 22 4.75 4.84 -9.09
N GLY A 23 4.28 5.06 -7.87
CA GLY A 23 4.41 4.16 -6.72
C GLY A 23 5.86 3.94 -6.27
N LYS A 24 6.83 4.76 -6.73
CA LYS A 24 8.25 4.60 -6.36
C LYS A 24 8.44 4.87 -4.86
N PRO A 25 8.96 3.92 -4.06
CA PRO A 25 9.29 4.19 -2.66
C PRO A 25 10.41 5.23 -2.51
N HIS A 26 10.31 6.03 -1.45
CA HIS A 26 11.30 7.03 -1.05
C HIS A 26 11.73 6.82 0.42
N THR A 27 11.97 5.56 0.77
CA THR A 27 12.32 5.13 2.13
C THR A 27 13.75 5.49 2.53
N GLY A 28 14.60 5.80 1.54
CA GLY A 28 16.04 5.97 1.70
C GLY A 28 16.75 4.63 1.97
N ILE A 29 16.13 3.50 1.65
CA ILE A 29 16.70 2.15 1.72
C ILE A 29 16.89 1.68 0.28
N ALA A 30 18.14 1.56 -0.17
CA ALA A 30 18.44 1.32 -1.58
C ALA A 30 17.82 0.04 -2.14
N VAL A 31 17.77 -1.03 -1.35
CA VAL A 31 17.15 -2.30 -1.77
C VAL A 31 15.63 -2.18 -1.94
N VAL A 32 14.96 -1.30 -1.19
CA VAL A 32 13.52 -1.04 -1.28
C VAL A 32 13.21 -0.05 -2.42
N ASP A 33 13.93 1.07 -2.47
CA ASP A 33 13.64 2.18 -3.39
C ASP A 33 13.95 1.86 -4.87
N ASN A 34 14.78 0.84 -5.12
CA ASN A 34 15.18 0.41 -6.46
C ASN A 34 14.55 -0.94 -6.88
N ASP A 35 13.69 -1.56 -6.06
CA ASP A 35 13.04 -2.82 -6.42
C ASP A 35 11.81 -2.59 -7.32
N GLU A 36 11.94 -3.02 -8.57
CA GLU A 36 10.91 -2.83 -9.60
C GLU A 36 9.63 -3.65 -9.35
N ILE A 37 9.75 -4.82 -8.73
CA ILE A 37 8.58 -5.67 -8.41
C ILE A 37 7.80 -5.02 -7.28
N LEU A 38 8.50 -4.59 -6.24
CA LEU A 38 7.94 -3.89 -5.10
C LEU A 38 7.26 -2.60 -5.51
N ARG A 39 7.88 -1.79 -6.39
CA ARG A 39 7.26 -0.57 -6.95
C ARG A 39 5.92 -0.87 -7.60
N LYS A 40 5.86 -1.90 -8.46
CA LYS A 40 4.62 -2.26 -9.18
C LYS A 40 3.50 -2.67 -8.23
N VAL A 41 3.80 -3.52 -7.25
CA VAL A 41 2.80 -3.95 -6.25
C VAL A 41 2.37 -2.77 -5.37
N ASN A 42 3.30 -1.92 -4.95
CA ASN A 42 3.01 -0.70 -4.19
C ASN A 42 2.04 0.22 -4.96
N PHE A 43 2.27 0.41 -6.25
CA PHE A 43 1.38 1.22 -7.10
C PHE A 43 0.01 0.56 -7.35
N GLU A 44 -0.02 -0.77 -7.54
CA GLU A 44 -1.27 -1.53 -7.70
C GLU A 44 -2.18 -1.39 -6.47
N ILE A 45 -1.61 -1.51 -5.28
CA ILE A 45 -2.31 -1.30 -4.01
C ILE A 45 -2.83 0.14 -3.90
N SER A 46 -1.99 1.13 -4.23
CA SER A 46 -2.37 2.54 -4.21
C SER A 46 -3.59 2.82 -5.09
N ASN A 47 -3.57 2.31 -6.33
CA ASN A 47 -4.67 2.47 -7.27
C ASN A 47 -5.95 1.81 -6.78
N LEU A 48 -5.85 0.60 -6.21
CA LEU A 48 -7.00 -0.10 -5.65
C LEU A 48 -7.62 0.68 -4.49
N TYR A 49 -6.81 1.06 -3.49
CA TYR A 49 -7.32 1.78 -2.32
C TYR A 49 -7.89 3.16 -2.70
N SER A 50 -7.20 3.88 -3.58
CA SER A 50 -7.65 5.19 -4.07
C SER A 50 -8.95 5.11 -4.86
N SER A 51 -9.23 3.97 -5.51
CA SER A 51 -10.48 3.77 -6.27
C SER A 51 -11.74 3.72 -5.39
N TYR A 52 -11.58 3.51 -4.08
CA TYR A 52 -12.69 3.53 -3.14
C TYR A 52 -13.15 4.95 -2.82
N TYR A 53 -12.33 5.96 -3.09
CA TYR A 53 -12.71 7.36 -2.92
C TYR A 53 -13.47 7.86 -4.16
N LYS A 54 -14.62 8.48 -3.91
CA LYS A 54 -15.44 9.14 -4.93
C LYS A 54 -15.64 10.60 -4.56
N PHE A 55 -15.27 11.49 -5.47
CA PHE A 55 -15.42 12.93 -5.30
C PHE A 55 -16.75 13.42 -5.85
N ASP A 56 -17.31 14.46 -5.23
CA ASP A 56 -18.57 15.09 -5.64
C ASP A 56 -19.72 14.09 -5.83
N SER A 57 -19.82 13.12 -4.92
CA SER A 57 -20.79 12.02 -4.98
C SER A 57 -21.47 11.83 -3.62
N HIS A 58 -22.65 11.19 -3.61
CA HIS A 58 -23.38 10.90 -2.36
C HIS A 58 -23.59 12.14 -1.46
N GLU A 59 -23.78 13.31 -2.08
CA GLU A 59 -23.95 14.61 -1.40
C GLU A 59 -22.74 15.01 -0.51
N GLN A 60 -21.56 14.45 -0.80
CA GLN A 60 -20.31 14.71 -0.09
C GLN A 60 -19.19 15.09 -1.07
N ALA A 61 -18.29 15.98 -0.63
CA ALA A 61 -17.12 16.37 -1.42
C ALA A 61 -16.16 15.20 -1.65
N CYS A 62 -16.05 14.30 -0.66
CA CYS A 62 -15.26 13.08 -0.74
C CYS A 62 -15.97 11.98 0.06
N TRP A 63 -16.39 10.93 -0.64
CA TRP A 63 -17.06 9.78 -0.07
C TRP A 63 -16.19 8.53 -0.24
N PHE A 64 -16.06 7.73 0.82
CA PHE A 64 -15.31 6.48 0.79
C PHE A 64 -16.27 5.29 0.67
N ASN A 65 -16.02 4.43 -0.32
CA ASN A 65 -16.85 3.28 -0.63
C ASN A 65 -16.53 2.06 0.24
N GLU A 66 -16.99 2.06 1.49
CA GLU A 66 -16.77 0.95 2.44
C GLU A 66 -17.29 -0.41 1.94
N GLU A 67 -18.40 -0.42 1.20
CA GLU A 67 -18.97 -1.65 0.63
C GLU A 67 -18.03 -2.27 -0.41
N GLN A 68 -17.43 -1.43 -1.27
CA GLN A 68 -16.44 -1.89 -2.23
C GLN A 68 -15.14 -2.32 -1.54
N GLU A 69 -14.68 -1.61 -0.51
CA GLU A 69 -13.50 -2.03 0.26
C GLU A 69 -13.70 -3.43 0.85
N LYS A 70 -14.88 -3.70 1.42
CA LYS A 70 -15.24 -5.04 1.95
C LYS A 70 -15.32 -6.09 0.84
N ALA A 71 -15.92 -5.75 -0.30
CA ALA A 71 -16.01 -6.66 -1.45
C ALA A 71 -14.64 -7.03 -2.02
N ASP A 72 -13.70 -6.08 -2.04
CA ASP A 72 -12.33 -6.28 -2.52
C ASP A 72 -11.35 -6.72 -1.41
N LYS A 73 -11.83 -7.04 -0.20
CA LYS A 73 -11.01 -7.44 0.95
C LYS A 73 -9.95 -8.49 0.60
N GLN A 74 -10.37 -9.58 -0.04
CA GLN A 74 -9.44 -10.67 -0.39
C GLN A 74 -8.38 -10.21 -1.40
N LYS A 75 -8.79 -9.41 -2.38
CA LYS A 75 -7.87 -8.85 -3.38
C LYS A 75 -6.82 -7.94 -2.73
N MET A 76 -7.23 -7.09 -1.78
CA MET A 76 -6.30 -6.26 -1.02
C MET A 76 -5.34 -7.09 -0.17
N LEU A 77 -5.84 -8.14 0.52
CA LEU A 77 -4.99 -9.05 1.31
C LEU A 77 -3.97 -9.80 0.44
N ASP A 78 -4.37 -10.26 -0.75
CA ASP A 78 -3.47 -10.94 -1.68
C ASP A 78 -2.34 -10.00 -2.14
N LEU A 79 -2.67 -8.73 -2.40
CA LEU A 79 -1.68 -7.70 -2.77
C LEU A 79 -0.72 -7.37 -1.61
N LEU A 80 -1.25 -7.15 -0.40
CA LEU A 80 -0.44 -6.92 0.81
C LEU A 80 0.45 -8.12 1.12
N GLY A 81 -0.04 -9.35 0.91
CA GLY A 81 0.74 -10.58 1.03
C GLY A 81 1.91 -10.61 0.04
N ARG A 82 1.67 -10.28 -1.24
CA ARG A 82 2.73 -10.16 -2.26
C ARG A 82 3.75 -9.09 -1.90
N LEU A 83 3.31 -7.94 -1.39
CA LEU A 83 4.19 -6.85 -0.97
C LEU A 83 5.10 -7.28 0.20
N ASN A 84 4.52 -7.85 1.25
CA ASN A 84 5.26 -8.34 2.41
C ASN A 84 6.22 -9.47 2.05
N ALA A 85 5.81 -10.40 1.19
CA ALA A 85 6.68 -11.47 0.70
C ALA A 85 7.89 -10.90 -0.05
N ARG A 86 7.69 -9.90 -0.92
CA ARG A 86 8.79 -9.25 -1.63
C ARG A 86 9.71 -8.50 -0.68
N LEU A 87 9.16 -7.77 0.29
CA LEU A 87 9.95 -7.09 1.32
C LEU A 87 10.81 -8.08 2.12
N ALA A 88 10.27 -9.25 2.47
CA ALA A 88 11.02 -10.28 3.18
C ALA A 88 12.16 -10.87 2.31
N GLU A 89 11.90 -11.09 1.02
CA GLU A 89 12.88 -11.62 0.07
C GLU A 89 14.07 -10.68 -0.14
N ILE A 90 13.82 -9.38 -0.26
CA ILE A 90 14.88 -8.36 -0.50
C ILE A 90 15.54 -7.86 0.79
N ASN A 91 15.10 -8.34 1.96
CA ASN A 91 15.62 -7.85 3.23
C ASN A 91 17.05 -8.34 3.46
N ASP A 92 18.01 -7.43 3.32
CA ASP A 92 19.44 -7.62 3.56
C ASP A 92 19.85 -7.37 5.02
N GLY A 93 18.87 -7.18 5.93
CA GLY A 93 19.08 -6.81 7.33
C GLY A 93 19.14 -5.30 7.58
N SER A 94 19.05 -4.47 6.54
CA SER A 94 19.07 -3.01 6.69
C SER A 94 17.77 -2.42 7.25
N PHE A 95 16.66 -3.16 7.15
CA PHE A 95 15.34 -2.68 7.56
C PHE A 95 14.46 -3.74 8.24
N LYS A 96 13.44 -3.25 8.95
CA LYS A 96 12.29 -4.04 9.41
C LYS A 96 10.99 -3.48 8.83
N VAL A 97 9.97 -4.31 8.73
CA VAL A 97 8.63 -3.91 8.28
C VAL A 97 7.73 -3.68 9.50
N GLU A 98 7.03 -2.55 9.50
CA GLU A 98 5.92 -2.25 10.41
C GLU A 98 4.64 -2.23 9.57
N ASP A 99 3.92 -3.35 9.55
CA ASP A 99 2.69 -3.51 8.78
C ASP A 99 1.46 -3.14 9.63
N LEU A 100 0.82 -2.02 9.30
CA LEU A 100 -0.39 -1.54 9.97
C LEU A 100 -1.68 -1.90 9.20
N GLU A 101 -1.54 -2.46 8.00
CA GLU A 101 -2.64 -2.57 7.03
C GLU A 101 -3.18 -3.97 6.92
N THR A 102 -2.33 -5.00 6.94
CA THR A 102 -2.80 -6.39 6.79
C THR A 102 -3.82 -6.75 7.85
N SER A 103 -3.54 -6.46 9.13
CA SER A 103 -4.49 -6.73 10.22
C SER A 103 -5.76 -5.86 10.15
N ARG A 104 -5.64 -4.60 9.70
CA ARG A 104 -6.79 -3.70 9.51
C ARG A 104 -7.73 -4.25 8.44
N VAL A 105 -7.19 -4.58 7.26
CA VAL A 105 -7.95 -5.15 6.13
C VAL A 105 -8.55 -6.50 6.51
N GLN A 106 -7.84 -7.31 7.29
CA GLN A 106 -8.35 -8.61 7.75
C GLN A 106 -9.56 -8.47 8.69
N ALA A 107 -9.70 -7.33 9.37
CA ALA A 107 -10.80 -7.03 10.28
C ALA A 107 -12.02 -6.34 9.62
N LEU A 108 -11.97 -6.01 8.32
CA LEU A 108 -13.10 -5.48 7.54
C LEU A 108 -14.26 -6.48 7.46
#